data_AF-A0A9W5V5X5-F1
#
_entry.id   AF-A0A9W5V5X5-F1
#
_cell.length_a   1.000
_cell.length_b   1.000
_cell.length_c   1.000
_cell.angle_alpha   90.00
_cell.angle_beta   90.00
_cell.angle_gamma   90.00
#
_symmetry.space_group_name_H-M   'P 1'
#
loop_
_entity.id
_entity.type
_entity.pdbx_description
1 polymer ?
#
loop_
_entity_poly.entity_id
_entity_poly.type
_entity_poly.pdbx_seq_one_letter_code
_entity_poly.pdbx_strand_id
1 'polypeptide(L)' 'MERNFIRERTMAGKLRAREHGVKFGRKGKNKDLVDHAIDLWKTGKYTIKQIEKKTTVTKSTLYREIEKRGLMKES' A
#
# COMPACT_ATOMS: atom_id res chain seq x y z
N MET A 1 20.28 24.96 -22.30
CA MET A 1 21.00 25.19 -21.03
C MET A 1 20.03 25.33 -19.85
N GLU A 2 19.03 26.20 -19.95
CA GLU A 2 18.05 26.48 -18.87
C GLU A 2 17.27 25.26 -18.35
N ARG A 3 16.85 24.34 -19.22
CA ARG A 3 16.14 23.11 -18.82
C ARG A 3 16.95 22.18 -17.91
N ASN A 4 18.26 22.09 -18.15
CA ASN A 4 19.12 21.25 -17.32
C ASN A 4 19.24 21.84 -15.91
N PHE A 5 19.44 23.15 -15.82
CA PHE A 5 19.53 23.85 -14.54
C PHE A 5 18.26 23.69 -13.68
N ILE A 6 17.07 23.80 -14.29
CA ILE A 6 15.78 23.57 -13.60
C ILE A 6 15.68 22.11 -13.12
N ARG A 7 16.12 21.15 -13.93
CA ARG A 7 16.12 19.73 -13.57
C ARG A 7 17.05 19.45 -12.40
N GLU A 8 18.28 19.96 -12.44
CA GLU A 8 19.28 19.78 -11.39
C GLU A 8 18.80 20.32 -10.05
N ARG A 9 18.27 21.55 -10.05
CA ARG A 9 17.67 22.17 -8.86
C ARG A 9 16.50 21.35 -8.31
N THR A 10 15.64 20.83 -9.18
CA THR A 10 14.50 20.00 -8.77
C THR A 10 14.96 18.66 -8.17
N MET A 11 16.00 18.05 -8.72
CA MET A 11 16.57 16.81 -8.19
C MET A 11 17.21 17.04 -6.82
N ALA A 12 17.97 18.13 -6.65
CA ALA A 12 18.54 18.51 -5.37
C ALA A 12 17.46 18.70 -4.28
N GLY A 13 16.35 19.37 -4.62
CA GLY A 13 15.21 19.51 -3.70
C GLY A 13 14.55 18.18 -3.33
N LYS A 14 14.38 17.27 -4.30
CA LYS A 14 13.85 15.92 -4.05
C LYS A 14 14.78 15.09 -3.17
N LEU A 15 16.09 15.18 -3.39
CA LEU A 15 17.08 14.48 -2.59
C LEU A 15 17.03 14.93 -1.14
N ARG A 16 17.05 16.26 -0.91
CA ARG A 16 16.94 16.85 0.43
C ARG A 16 15.66 16.41 1.15
N ALA A 17 14.52 16.41 0.46
CA ALA A 17 13.26 15.93 1.04
C ALA A 17 13.33 14.44 1.42
N ARG A 18 13.97 13.60 0.60
CA ARG A 18 14.19 12.18 0.89
C ARG A 18 15.10 11.98 2.10
N GLU A 19 16.17 12.77 2.23
CA GLU A 19 17.08 12.76 3.38
C GLU A 19 16.36 13.12 4.69
N HIS A 20 15.42 14.07 4.64
CA HIS A 20 14.54 14.40 5.76
C HIS A 20 13.41 13.37 5.99
N GLY A 21 13.44 12.21 5.32
CA GLY A 21 12.49 11.12 5.53
C GLY A 21 11.11 11.33 4.90
N VAL A 22 10.95 12.32 4.01
CA VAL A 22 9.68 12.55 3.32
C VAL A 22 9.38 11.36 2.40
N LYS A 23 8.28 10.66 2.70
CA LYS A 23 7.79 9.56 1.87
C LYS A 23 7.19 10.11 0.58
N PHE A 24 7.92 9.95 -0.51
CA PHE A 24 7.48 10.33 -1.85
C PHE A 24 6.59 9.24 -2.47
N GLY A 25 5.60 9.63 -3.28
CA GLY A 25 4.70 8.71 -3.99
C GLY A 25 3.25 8.74 -3.50
N ARG A 26 2.39 7.91 -4.12
CA ARG A 26 0.97 7.82 -3.76
C ARG A 26 0.83 7.29 -2.33
N LYS A 27 0.07 7.99 -1.47
CA LYS A 27 -0.29 7.46 -0.15
C LYS A 27 -0.90 6.07 -0.29
N GLY A 28 -0.41 5.12 0.51
CA GLY A 28 -0.96 3.78 0.56
C GLY A 28 -2.44 3.79 0.92
N LYS A 29 -3.15 2.72 0.58
CA LYS A 29 -4.53 2.51 1.05
C LYS A 29 -4.56 2.54 2.59
N ASN A 30 -5.72 2.89 3.14
CA ASN A 30 -5.90 3.00 4.58
C ASN A 30 -5.54 1.68 5.27
N LYS A 31 -4.64 1.73 6.24
CA LYS A 31 -4.10 0.55 6.92
C LYS A 31 -5.20 -0.17 7.71
N ASP A 32 -6.08 0.59 8.35
CA ASP A 32 -7.17 0.05 9.18
C ASP A 32 -8.13 -0.82 8.35
N LEU A 33 -8.48 -0.39 7.13
CA LEU A 33 -9.33 -1.16 6.23
C LEU A 33 -8.65 -2.46 5.76
N VAL A 34 -7.35 -2.39 5.51
CA VAL A 34 -6.55 -3.56 5.09
C VAL A 34 -6.41 -4.55 6.24
N ASP A 35 -6.23 -4.06 7.47
CA ASP A 35 -6.12 -4.91 8.65
C ASP A 35 -7.45 -5.61 8.96
N HIS A 36 -8.56 -4.87 8.90
CA HIS A 36 -9.89 -5.45 9.04
C HIS A 36 -10.19 -6.50 7.95
N ALA A 37 -9.76 -6.27 6.71
CA ALA A 37 -9.93 -7.25 5.64
C ALA A 37 -9.13 -8.55 5.89
N ILE A 38 -7.95 -8.44 6.50
CA ILE A 38 -7.12 -9.61 6.87
C ILE A 38 -7.74 -10.37 8.03
N ASP A 39 -8.26 -9.69 9.04
CA ASP A 39 -8.97 -10.32 10.16
C ASP A 39 -10.13 -11.18 9.64
N LEU A 40 -10.99 -10.58 8.79
CA LEU A 40 -12.10 -11.30 8.15
C LEU A 40 -11.63 -12.50 7.32
N TRP A 41 -10.52 -12.37 6.61
CA TRP A 41 -9.93 -13.47 5.83
C TRP A 41 -9.42 -14.61 6.72
N LYS A 42 -8.76 -14.29 7.85
CA LYS A 42 -8.27 -15.27 8.83
C LYS A 42 -9.41 -16.08 9.46
N THR A 43 -10.58 -15.47 9.68
CA THR A 43 -11.73 -16.23 10.22
C THR A 43 -12.21 -17.35 9.31
N GLY A 44 -11.90 -17.30 8.01
CA GLY A 44 -12.32 -18.30 7.02
C GLY A 44 -13.83 -18.33 6.72
N LYS A 45 -14.64 -17.51 7.40
CA LYS A 45 -16.11 -17.50 7.32
C LYS A 45 -16.66 -16.70 6.13
N TYR A 46 -15.86 -15.82 5.54
CA TYR A 46 -16.28 -14.92 4.49
C TYR A 46 -15.57 -15.20 3.17
N THR A 47 -16.30 -15.07 2.07
CA THR A 47 -15.72 -15.12 0.72
C THR A 47 -14.99 -13.82 0.40
N ILE A 48 -14.02 -13.89 -0.52
CA ILE A 48 -13.25 -12.71 -0.96
C ILE A 48 -14.16 -11.57 -1.47
N LYS A 49 -15.24 -11.91 -2.18
CA LYS A 49 -16.23 -10.92 -2.66
C LYS A 49 -16.96 -10.22 -1.50
N GLN A 50 -17.28 -10.93 -0.42
CA GLN A 50 -17.92 -10.34 0.75
C GLN A 50 -16.96 -9.44 1.53
N ILE A 51 -15.68 -9.84 1.64
CA ILE A 51 -14.63 -9.04 2.28
C ILE A 51 -14.41 -7.74 1.49
N GLU A 52 -14.33 -7.82 0.16
CA GLU A 52 -14.20 -6.66 -0.72
C GLU A 52 -15.37 -5.68 -0.56
N LYS A 53 -16.61 -6.19 -0.49
CA LYS A 53 -17.80 -5.35 -0.25
C LYS A 53 -17.79 -4.68 1.13
N LYS A 54 -17.34 -5.38 2.17
CA LYS A 54 -17.33 -4.87 3.55
C LYS A 54 -16.21 -3.86 3.81
N THR A 55 -15.04 -4.06 3.21
CA THR A 55 -13.82 -3.30 3.53
C THR A 55 -13.39 -2.32 2.44
N THR A 56 -14.01 -2.39 1.24
CA THR A 56 -13.59 -1.67 0.02
C THR A 56 -12.16 -2.02 -0.43
N VAL A 57 -11.53 -3.02 0.21
CA VAL A 57 -10.21 -3.53 -0.18
C VAL A 57 -10.40 -4.49 -1.33
N THR A 58 -9.85 -4.13 -2.50
CA THR A 58 -9.89 -4.98 -3.68
C THR A 58 -9.14 -6.29 -3.44
N LYS A 59 -9.61 -7.37 -4.09
CA LYS A 59 -8.94 -8.69 -4.06
C LYS A 59 -7.43 -8.61 -4.24
N SER A 60 -6.95 -7.79 -5.18
CA SER A 60 -5.52 -7.64 -5.48
C SER A 60 -4.75 -7.02 -4.33
N THR A 61 -5.36 -6.09 -3.59
CA THR A 61 -4.74 -5.50 -2.40
C THR A 61 -4.69 -6.52 -1.27
N LEU A 62 -5.76 -7.30 -1.08
CA LEU A 62 -5.84 -8.32 -0.04
C LEU A 62 -4.79 -9.42 -0.27
N TYR A 63 -4.70 -9.99 -1.48
CA TYR A 63 -3.70 -11.00 -1.80
C TYR A 63 -2.27 -10.49 -1.63
N ARG A 64 -1.98 -9.27 -2.11
CA ARG A 64 -0.65 -8.67 -1.95
C ARG A 64 -0.27 -8.49 -0.48
N GLU A 65 -1.23 -8.12 0.36
CA GLU A 65 -0.96 -7.95 1.79
C GLU A 65 -0.83 -9.31 2.51
N ILE A 66 -1.60 -10.33 2.11
CA ILE A 66 -1.45 -11.71 2.60
C ILE A 66 -0.04 -12.25 2.31
N GLU A 67 0.40 -12.13 1.05
CA GLU A 67 1.75 -12.55 0.62
C GLU A 67 2.83 -11.77 1.37
N LYS A 68 2.68 -10.44 1.45
CA LYS A 68 3.63 -9.57 2.17
C LYS A 68 3.74 -9.93 3.66
N ARG A 69 2.66 -10.39 4.28
CA ARG A 69 2.64 -10.82 5.69
C ARG A 69 2.96 -12.29 5.87
N GLY A 70 3.21 -13.04 4.79
CA GLY A 70 3.51 -14.48 4.84
C GLY A 70 2.38 -15.32 5.43
N LEU A 71 1.14 -14.86 5.32
CA LEU A 71 -0.01 -15.55 5.92
C LEU A 71 -0.38 -16.75 5.03
N MET A 72 -0.11 -17.96 5.52
CA MET A 72 -0.61 -19.19 4.90
C MET A 72 -1.95 -19.55 5.53
N LYS A 73 -2.91 -19.95 4.69
CA LYS A 73 -4.14 -20.55 5.19
C LYS A 73 -3.85 -22.03 5.38
N GLU A 74 -3.77 -22.50 6.62
CA GLU A 74 -3.85 -23.93 6.89
C GLU A 74 -5.25 -24.39 6.46
N SER A 75 -5.28 -25.33 5.51
CA SER A 75 -6.48 -26.03 5.06
C SER A 75 -6.89 -27.11 6.04
#